data_AF-A0A260AZD0-F1
#
_entry.id   AF-A0A260AZD0-F1
#
_cell.length_a   1.000
_cell.length_b   1.000
_cell.length_c   1.000
_cell.angle_alpha   90.00
_cell.angle_beta   90.00
_cell.angle_gamma   90.00
#
_symmetry.space_group_name_H-M   'P 1'
#
loop_
_entity.id
_entity.type
_entity.pdbx_description
1 polymer ?
#
loop_
_entity_poly.entity_id
_entity_poly.type
_entity_poly.pdbx_seq_one_letter_code
_entity_poly.pdbx_strand_id
1 'polypeptide(L)'
;MTLTEVWTAYMAALQKRAPVTAASIRAPRALGEREAVERATTPWPDELREFYGLHDGQHVPSGTDHVPVGSVLPDSNLLSLDEVLARHTFSLENPHPIDDLGDDWPDLVRAQQAGETAEMFVPAYVPFAEDGAGGTTYVDTRPGLCRGCIRNFSYDSADQGAPWFDSLTEYIAALYRSVESGSPIYDDVVPTFVDGVLEWRDPEFSDGSMAHAAVLPVIRIPFAFIDFRPSQLSDDDDLIDLDHVRRTVIETARRLHPQAVVEDARAVYRQVPRVRGANMNWWVSIDGAETVFTAVVTGEGHDVLVLELPSGGCVLEGGQGEAR
;
A
#
# COMPACT_ATOMS: atom_id res chain seq x y z
N MET A 1 7.25 -12.27 -23.21
CA MET A 1 7.00 -13.44 -22.36
C MET A 1 5.56 -13.32 -21.91
N THR A 2 4.75 -14.37 -22.03
CA THR A 2 3.35 -14.35 -21.58
C THR A 2 3.26 -14.62 -20.08
N LEU A 3 2.11 -14.37 -19.47
CA LEU A 3 1.88 -14.69 -18.07
C LEU A 3 2.02 -16.19 -17.80
N THR A 4 1.47 -17.05 -18.66
CA THR A 4 1.63 -18.51 -18.52
C THR A 4 3.10 -18.93 -18.54
N GLU A 5 3.91 -18.36 -19.45
CA GLU A 5 5.33 -18.68 -19.54
C GLU A 5 6.06 -18.32 -18.24
N VAL A 6 5.81 -17.12 -17.71
CA VAL A 6 6.51 -16.65 -16.52
C VAL A 6 6.03 -17.30 -15.23
N TRP A 7 4.73 -17.56 -15.10
CA TRP A 7 4.17 -18.31 -13.99
C TRP A 7 4.71 -19.74 -13.95
N THR A 8 4.78 -20.40 -15.11
CA THR A 8 5.33 -21.76 -15.21
C THR A 8 6.80 -21.79 -14.79
N ALA A 9 7.60 -20.82 -15.23
CA ALA A 9 8.99 -20.70 -14.82
C ALA A 9 9.12 -20.42 -13.31
N TYR A 10 8.29 -19.53 -12.78
CA TYR A 10 8.24 -19.21 -11.35
C TYR A 10 7.92 -20.45 -10.50
N MET A 11 6.86 -21.17 -10.85
CA MET A 11 6.46 -22.39 -10.14
C MET A 11 7.51 -23.50 -10.24
N ALA A 12 8.21 -23.62 -11.37
CA ALA A 12 9.33 -24.57 -11.50
C ALA A 12 10.50 -24.23 -10.57
N ALA A 13 10.83 -22.93 -10.42
CA ALA A 13 11.83 -22.48 -9.45
C ALA A 13 11.40 -22.76 -8.01
N LEU A 14 10.12 -22.49 -7.67
CA LEU A 14 9.57 -22.80 -6.35
C LEU A 14 9.57 -24.30 -6.06
N GLN A 15 9.19 -25.16 -7.00
CA GLN A 15 9.25 -26.61 -6.81
C GLN A 15 10.64 -27.11 -6.43
N LYS A 16 11.70 -26.44 -6.90
CA LYS A 16 13.08 -26.78 -6.59
C LYS A 16 13.54 -26.20 -5.24
N ARG A 17 13.15 -24.96 -4.91
CA ARG A 17 13.70 -24.19 -3.78
C ARG A 17 12.78 -24.14 -2.56
N ALA A 18 11.48 -24.08 -2.80
CA ALA A 18 10.41 -24.02 -1.81
C ALA A 18 9.28 -25.02 -2.14
N PRO A 19 9.56 -26.34 -2.16
CA PRO A 19 8.58 -27.36 -2.55
C PRO A 19 7.30 -27.35 -1.70
N VAL A 20 7.37 -26.96 -0.43
CA VAL A 20 6.19 -26.84 0.45
C VAL A 20 5.30 -25.70 -0.02
N THR A 21 5.89 -24.53 -0.29
CA THR A 21 5.16 -23.37 -0.82
C THR A 21 4.59 -23.66 -2.20
N ALA A 22 5.37 -24.29 -3.09
CA ALA A 22 4.88 -24.66 -4.40
C ALA A 22 3.68 -25.62 -4.35
N ALA A 23 3.69 -26.57 -3.41
CA ALA A 23 2.60 -27.53 -3.21
C ALA A 23 1.33 -26.91 -2.60
N SER A 24 1.44 -25.71 -2.01
CA SER A 24 0.28 -25.00 -1.44
C SER A 24 -0.59 -24.29 -2.48
N ILE A 25 -0.12 -24.15 -3.73
CA ILE A 25 -0.91 -23.58 -4.82
C ILE A 25 -2.05 -24.52 -5.19
N ARG A 26 -3.29 -23.99 -5.21
CA ARG A 26 -4.48 -24.74 -5.59
C ARG A 26 -4.56 -24.88 -7.10
N ALA A 27 -5.04 -26.03 -7.58
CA ALA A 27 -5.32 -26.23 -9.00
C ALA A 27 -6.39 -25.23 -9.51
N PRO A 28 -6.35 -24.82 -10.78
CA PRO A 28 -7.32 -23.88 -11.33
C PRO A 28 -8.74 -24.45 -11.29
N ARG A 29 -9.73 -23.59 -11.03
CA ARG A 29 -11.15 -23.95 -11.09
C ARG A 29 -11.68 -24.06 -12.51
N ALA A 30 -12.86 -24.67 -12.65
CA ALA A 30 -13.51 -24.78 -13.95
C ALA A 30 -13.79 -23.39 -14.55
N LEU A 31 -13.77 -23.30 -15.89
CA LEU A 31 -14.00 -22.03 -16.60
C LEU A 31 -15.30 -21.34 -16.17
N GLY A 32 -16.39 -22.10 -16.02
CA GLY A 32 -17.68 -21.53 -15.62
C GLY A 32 -17.69 -20.91 -14.22
N GLU A 33 -16.86 -21.40 -13.30
CA GLU A 33 -16.70 -20.82 -11.96
C GLU A 33 -15.91 -19.50 -12.04
N ARG A 34 -14.84 -19.47 -12.83
CA ARG A 34 -14.04 -18.26 -13.08
C ARG A 34 -14.88 -17.15 -13.71
N GLU A 35 -15.65 -17.49 -14.75
CA GLU A 35 -16.56 -16.54 -15.39
C GLU A 35 -17.67 -16.06 -14.45
N ALA A 36 -18.09 -16.88 -13.48
CA ALA A 36 -19.08 -16.47 -12.48
C ALA A 36 -18.51 -15.39 -11.55
N VAL A 37 -17.27 -15.54 -11.11
CA VAL A 37 -16.59 -14.54 -10.27
C VAL A 37 -16.27 -13.27 -11.05
N GLU A 38 -15.86 -13.39 -12.32
CA GLU A 38 -15.70 -12.23 -13.21
C GLU A 38 -17.03 -11.45 -13.33
N ARG A 39 -18.15 -12.13 -13.62
CA ARG A 39 -19.46 -11.49 -13.71
C ARG A 39 -19.91 -10.84 -12.40
N ALA A 40 -19.53 -11.41 -11.26
CA ALA A 40 -19.90 -10.89 -9.95
C ALA A 40 -19.04 -9.69 -9.51
N THR A 41 -17.86 -9.51 -10.11
CA THR A 41 -16.94 -8.41 -9.81
C THR A 41 -16.99 -7.32 -10.87
N THR A 42 -16.33 -7.53 -12.01
CA THR A 42 -16.19 -6.61 -13.14
C THR A 42 -15.55 -7.36 -14.32
N PRO A 43 -15.70 -6.90 -15.59
CA PRO A 43 -14.99 -7.52 -16.70
C PRO A 43 -13.46 -7.50 -16.54
N TRP A 44 -12.85 -8.70 -16.53
CA TRP A 44 -11.43 -8.87 -16.29
C TRP A 44 -10.60 -8.56 -17.56
N PRO A 45 -9.37 -8.04 -17.41
CA PRO A 45 -8.37 -8.10 -18.48
C PRO A 45 -8.05 -9.56 -18.86
N ASP A 46 -7.62 -9.79 -20.10
CA ASP A 46 -7.25 -11.13 -20.58
C ASP A 46 -6.19 -11.79 -19.69
N GLU A 47 -5.24 -10.99 -19.21
CA GLU A 47 -4.17 -11.43 -18.34
C GLU A 47 -4.68 -11.92 -16.97
N LEU A 48 -5.69 -11.27 -16.38
CA LEU A 48 -6.28 -11.72 -15.12
C LEU A 48 -7.09 -13.03 -15.29
N ARG A 49 -7.74 -13.21 -16.45
CA ARG A 49 -8.38 -14.49 -16.81
C ARG A 49 -7.35 -15.60 -17.01
N GLU A 50 -6.21 -15.27 -17.62
CA GLU A 50 -5.07 -16.17 -17.78
C GLU A 50 -4.51 -16.57 -16.42
N PHE A 51 -4.31 -15.61 -15.51
CA PHE A 51 -3.78 -15.82 -14.15
C PHE A 51 -4.58 -16.87 -13.37
N TYR A 52 -5.89 -16.66 -13.21
CA TYR A 52 -6.77 -17.63 -12.55
C TYR A 52 -7.04 -18.88 -13.39
N GLY A 53 -6.65 -18.89 -14.67
CA GLY A 53 -6.58 -20.11 -15.47
C GLY A 53 -5.46 -21.06 -15.06
N LEU A 54 -4.49 -20.58 -14.27
CA LEU A 54 -3.32 -21.34 -13.87
C LEU A 54 -3.41 -21.89 -12.44
N HIS A 55 -4.20 -21.27 -11.55
CA HIS A 55 -4.38 -21.68 -10.15
C HIS A 55 -5.67 -21.10 -9.53
N ASP A 56 -6.01 -21.56 -8.32
CA ASP A 56 -7.11 -21.01 -7.48
C ASP A 56 -6.57 -20.46 -6.15
N GLY A 57 -5.64 -19.54 -6.25
CA GLY A 57 -4.91 -19.01 -5.10
C GLY A 57 -4.02 -20.01 -4.36
N GLN A 58 -3.62 -19.63 -3.16
CA GLN A 58 -2.78 -20.40 -2.27
C GLN A 58 -3.58 -20.92 -1.06
N HIS A 59 -3.42 -22.21 -0.75
CA HIS A 59 -3.96 -22.78 0.48
C HIS A 59 -3.05 -22.44 1.67
N VAL A 60 -3.55 -21.62 2.59
CA VAL A 60 -2.89 -21.32 3.86
C VAL A 60 -3.58 -22.13 4.97
N PRO A 61 -2.88 -23.09 5.62
CA PRO A 61 -3.45 -23.86 6.72
C PRO A 61 -3.80 -22.95 7.90
N SER A 62 -4.99 -23.13 8.48
CA SER A 62 -5.42 -22.42 9.68
C SER A 62 -5.74 -23.40 10.82
N GLY A 63 -5.65 -22.91 12.07
CA GLY A 63 -5.98 -23.70 13.27
C GLY A 63 -4.78 -24.28 14.01
N THR A 64 -5.04 -25.25 14.89
CA THR A 64 -4.07 -25.78 15.87
C THR A 64 -2.98 -26.67 15.28
N ASP A 65 -3.16 -27.14 14.03
CA ASP A 65 -2.19 -27.95 13.29
C ASP A 65 -1.48 -27.12 12.19
N HIS A 66 -1.30 -25.81 12.40
CA HIS A 66 -0.66 -24.93 11.44
C HIS A 66 0.76 -25.40 11.09
N VAL A 67 0.95 -25.80 9.84
CA VAL A 67 2.26 -26.01 9.24
C VAL A 67 2.54 -24.79 8.36
N PRO A 68 3.63 -24.04 8.61
CA PRO A 68 4.01 -22.93 7.75
C PRO A 68 4.21 -23.40 6.32
N VAL A 69 3.44 -22.83 5.40
CA VAL A 69 3.58 -23.08 3.95
C VAL A 69 4.24 -21.92 3.22
N GLY A 70 4.52 -20.81 3.92
CA GLY A 70 5.09 -19.59 3.34
C GLY A 70 4.13 -18.89 2.41
N SER A 71 4.66 -17.95 1.62
CA SER A 71 3.86 -17.25 0.61
C SER A 71 4.54 -17.21 -0.76
N VAL A 72 3.72 -17.41 -1.80
CA VAL A 72 4.15 -17.21 -3.18
C VAL A 72 4.27 -15.73 -3.57
N LEU A 73 3.71 -14.82 -2.77
CA LEU A 73 3.83 -13.37 -2.93
C LEU A 73 4.48 -12.75 -1.69
N PRO A 74 5.27 -11.67 -1.84
CA PRO A 74 5.80 -10.92 -0.70
C PRO A 74 4.67 -10.30 0.10
N ASP A 75 4.74 -10.47 1.42
CA ASP A 75 3.87 -9.86 2.43
C ASP A 75 2.36 -10.03 2.22
N SER A 76 1.95 -10.99 1.38
CA SER A 76 0.55 -11.17 1.01
C SER A 76 0.23 -12.62 0.69
N ASN A 77 -0.99 -13.03 1.02
CA ASN A 77 -1.57 -14.31 0.64
C ASN A 77 -2.26 -14.17 -0.72
N LEU A 78 -1.98 -15.11 -1.62
CA LEU A 78 -2.62 -15.16 -2.93
C LEU A 78 -4.04 -15.73 -2.81
N LEU A 79 -5.04 -14.93 -3.20
CA LEU A 79 -6.45 -15.25 -3.00
C LEU A 79 -6.96 -16.33 -3.98
N SER A 80 -7.84 -17.20 -3.49
CA SER A 80 -8.74 -18.01 -4.32
C SER A 80 -9.90 -17.18 -4.86
N LEU A 81 -10.62 -17.72 -5.83
CA LEU A 81 -11.80 -17.09 -6.42
C LEU A 81 -12.90 -16.74 -5.39
N ASP A 82 -13.09 -17.58 -4.36
CA ASP A 82 -14.05 -17.29 -3.30
C ASP A 82 -13.58 -16.12 -2.43
N GLU A 83 -12.29 -16.08 -2.11
CA GLU A 83 -11.66 -15.00 -1.34
C GLU A 83 -11.63 -13.68 -2.13
N VAL A 84 -11.41 -13.72 -3.45
CA VAL A 84 -11.54 -12.56 -4.35
C VAL A 84 -12.92 -11.95 -4.24
N LEU A 85 -13.97 -12.78 -4.39
CA LEU A 85 -15.35 -12.31 -4.36
C LEU A 85 -15.71 -11.76 -2.97
N ALA A 86 -15.33 -12.47 -1.91
CA ALA A 86 -15.57 -12.04 -0.53
C ALA A 86 -14.88 -10.71 -0.24
N ARG A 87 -13.60 -10.56 -0.62
CA ARG A 87 -12.84 -9.33 -0.43
C ARG A 87 -13.40 -8.17 -1.24
N HIS A 88 -13.73 -8.40 -2.52
CA HIS A 88 -14.33 -7.40 -3.39
C HIS A 88 -15.66 -6.88 -2.82
N THR A 89 -16.53 -7.80 -2.40
CA THR A 89 -17.82 -7.48 -1.79
C THR A 89 -17.63 -6.71 -0.48
N PHE A 90 -16.74 -7.21 0.40
CA PHE A 90 -16.44 -6.56 1.66
C PHE A 90 -15.96 -5.12 1.47
N SER A 91 -15.02 -4.87 0.55
CA SER A 91 -14.51 -3.53 0.29
C SER A 91 -15.56 -2.56 -0.26
N LEU A 92 -16.54 -3.06 -1.03
CA LEU A 92 -17.64 -2.23 -1.53
C LEU A 92 -18.73 -1.97 -0.48
N GLU A 93 -18.97 -2.92 0.42
CA GLU A 93 -19.94 -2.77 1.52
C GLU A 93 -19.38 -1.95 2.69
N ASN A 94 -18.05 -1.83 2.79
CA ASN A 94 -17.33 -1.09 3.83
C ASN A 94 -16.46 0.00 3.19
N PRO A 95 -17.09 1.02 2.57
CA PRO A 95 -16.36 2.05 1.85
C PRO A 95 -15.41 2.81 2.78
N HIS A 96 -14.25 3.18 2.23
CA HIS A 96 -13.35 4.13 2.88
C HIS A 96 -14.08 5.46 3.11
N PRO A 97 -13.91 6.13 4.25
CA PRO A 97 -14.44 7.46 4.46
C PRO A 97 -13.90 8.42 3.38
N ILE A 98 -14.81 9.19 2.77
CA ILE A 98 -14.49 10.17 1.71
C ILE A 98 -15.07 11.56 2.04
N ASP A 99 -15.41 11.81 3.30
CA ASP A 99 -16.15 13.00 3.75
C ASP A 99 -15.40 14.31 3.43
N ASP A 100 -14.06 14.24 3.34
CA ASP A 100 -13.20 15.36 2.98
C ASP A 100 -13.08 15.59 1.46
N LEU A 101 -13.55 14.68 0.61
CA LEU A 101 -13.42 14.75 -0.85
C LEU A 101 -14.63 15.42 -1.53
N GLY A 102 -15.81 15.38 -0.90
CA GLY A 102 -17.05 16.00 -1.38
C GLY A 102 -18.06 15.02 -1.99
N ASP A 103 -19.35 15.39 -1.97
CA ASP A 103 -20.46 14.53 -2.39
C ASP A 103 -20.41 14.09 -3.87
N ASP A 104 -19.70 14.82 -4.73
CA ASP A 104 -19.53 14.54 -6.15
C ASP A 104 -18.34 13.61 -6.46
N TRP A 105 -17.51 13.30 -5.46
CA TRP A 105 -16.33 12.47 -5.63
C TRP A 105 -16.61 11.10 -6.27
N PRO A 106 -17.66 10.35 -5.89
CA PRO A 106 -17.97 9.08 -6.55
C PRO A 106 -18.23 9.20 -8.06
N ASP A 107 -18.76 10.34 -8.53
CA ASP A 107 -18.95 10.60 -9.96
C ASP A 107 -17.63 10.94 -10.67
N LEU A 108 -16.75 11.70 -10.01
CA LEU A 108 -15.41 12.02 -10.52
C LEU A 108 -14.58 10.75 -10.68
N VAL A 109 -14.57 9.88 -9.66
CA VAL A 109 -13.88 8.60 -9.66
C VAL A 109 -14.38 7.68 -10.77
N ARG A 110 -15.68 7.69 -11.07
CA ARG A 110 -16.24 6.93 -12.21
C ARG A 110 -15.68 7.36 -13.56
N ALA A 111 -15.23 8.61 -13.70
CA ALA A 111 -14.64 9.14 -14.93
C ALA A 111 -13.12 8.95 -15.02
N GLN A 112 -12.47 8.59 -13.91
CA GLN A 112 -11.03 8.37 -13.85
C GLN A 112 -10.59 7.16 -14.68
N GLN A 113 -9.36 7.23 -15.15
CA GLN A 113 -8.70 6.15 -15.85
C GLN A 113 -7.97 5.23 -14.87
N ALA A 114 -7.65 4.02 -15.33
CA ALA A 114 -6.82 3.11 -14.57
C ALA A 114 -5.47 3.77 -14.24
N GLY A 115 -4.96 3.52 -13.03
CA GLY A 115 -3.72 4.11 -12.53
C GLY A 115 -3.87 5.49 -11.87
N GLU A 116 -5.04 6.13 -11.92
CA GLU A 116 -5.33 7.35 -11.16
C GLU A 116 -5.81 7.02 -9.74
N THR A 117 -5.47 7.85 -8.75
CA THR A 117 -5.91 7.63 -7.36
C THR A 117 -7.40 7.92 -7.19
N ALA A 118 -8.14 6.95 -6.67
CA ALA A 118 -9.58 7.06 -6.39
C ALA A 118 -9.89 7.46 -4.94
N GLU A 119 -8.93 7.32 -4.02
CA GLU A 119 -9.06 7.54 -2.55
C GLU A 119 -10.15 6.66 -1.90
N MET A 120 -10.65 5.66 -2.63
CA MET A 120 -11.64 4.69 -2.17
C MET A 120 -11.50 3.40 -2.97
N PHE A 121 -12.00 2.30 -2.41
CA PHE A 121 -12.12 1.07 -3.18
C PHE A 121 -13.26 1.21 -4.21
N VAL A 122 -12.98 0.95 -5.48
CA VAL A 122 -13.96 1.07 -6.56
C VAL A 122 -14.35 -0.30 -7.14
N PRO A 123 -15.54 -0.46 -7.73
CA PRO A 123 -15.98 -1.75 -8.29
C PRO A 123 -15.03 -2.35 -9.33
N ALA A 124 -14.26 -1.50 -10.02
CA ALA A 124 -13.30 -1.89 -11.03
C ALA A 124 -11.95 -2.38 -10.47
N TYR A 125 -11.76 -2.43 -9.15
CA TYR A 125 -10.57 -3.01 -8.53
C TYR A 125 -10.81 -4.48 -8.25
N VAL A 126 -10.05 -5.39 -8.87
CA VAL A 126 -10.17 -6.82 -8.61
C VAL A 126 -9.05 -7.25 -7.68
N PRO A 127 -9.34 -7.62 -6.42
CA PRO A 127 -8.32 -8.06 -5.49
C PRO A 127 -7.74 -9.40 -5.95
N PHE A 128 -6.45 -9.62 -5.73
CA PHE A 128 -5.82 -10.93 -5.96
C PHE A 128 -4.87 -11.35 -4.86
N ALA A 129 -4.49 -10.43 -3.96
CA ALA A 129 -3.73 -10.75 -2.76
C ALA A 129 -4.17 -9.90 -1.56
N GLU A 130 -3.98 -10.42 -0.34
CA GLU A 130 -4.22 -9.69 0.91
C GLU A 130 -3.07 -9.88 1.90
N ASP A 131 -2.76 -8.86 2.70
CA ASP A 131 -1.66 -8.90 3.68
C ASP A 131 -2.05 -9.47 5.05
N GLY A 132 -3.34 -9.79 5.26
CA GLY A 132 -3.89 -10.23 6.53
C GLY A 132 -4.06 -9.12 7.59
N ALA A 133 -3.63 -7.89 7.30
CA ALA A 133 -3.81 -6.69 8.12
C ALA A 133 -4.89 -5.74 7.55
N GLY A 134 -5.44 -6.04 6.38
CA GLY A 134 -6.50 -5.28 5.74
C GLY A 134 -6.08 -4.65 4.42
N GLY A 135 -4.78 -4.62 4.12
CA GLY A 135 -4.25 -4.27 2.81
C GLY A 135 -4.61 -5.32 1.76
N THR A 136 -4.88 -4.82 0.56
CA THR A 136 -5.36 -5.61 -0.57
C THR A 136 -4.61 -5.19 -1.82
N THR A 137 -3.88 -6.13 -2.42
CA THR A 137 -3.26 -5.91 -3.72
C THR A 137 -4.25 -6.30 -4.80
N TYR A 138 -4.44 -5.42 -5.77
CA TYR A 138 -5.50 -5.52 -6.75
C TYR A 138 -5.03 -5.18 -8.16
N VAL A 139 -5.80 -5.65 -9.15
CA VAL A 139 -5.69 -5.27 -10.55
C VAL A 139 -6.71 -4.17 -10.84
N ASP A 140 -6.25 -3.04 -11.38
CA ASP A 140 -7.13 -1.96 -11.80
C ASP A 140 -7.74 -2.24 -13.18
N THR A 141 -9.05 -2.50 -13.21
CA THR A 141 -9.79 -2.80 -14.43
C THR A 141 -10.55 -1.60 -14.97
N ARG A 142 -10.24 -0.36 -14.57
CA ARG A 142 -10.79 0.83 -15.24
C ARG A 142 -10.30 0.92 -16.69
N PRO A 143 -10.98 1.66 -17.57
CA PRO A 143 -10.43 1.95 -18.91
C PRO A 143 -9.19 2.85 -18.80
N GLY A 144 -8.34 2.86 -19.83
CA GLY A 144 -7.15 3.71 -19.88
C GLY A 144 -5.89 2.94 -20.23
N LEU A 145 -4.76 3.65 -20.32
CA LEU A 145 -3.46 3.07 -20.69
C LEU A 145 -2.91 2.11 -19.62
N CYS A 146 -3.22 2.35 -18.34
CA CYS A 146 -2.79 1.50 -17.24
C CYS A 146 -3.82 0.43 -16.85
N ARG A 147 -4.77 0.10 -17.76
CA ARG A 147 -5.74 -0.99 -17.51
C ARG A 147 -4.98 -2.30 -17.31
N GLY A 148 -5.17 -2.93 -16.15
CA GLY A 148 -4.47 -4.17 -15.78
C GLY A 148 -3.26 -3.94 -14.87
N CYS A 149 -2.94 -2.69 -14.52
CA CYS A 149 -1.86 -2.40 -13.60
C CYS A 149 -2.15 -2.90 -12.18
N ILE A 150 -1.07 -3.12 -11.42
CA ILE A 150 -1.12 -3.61 -10.04
C ILE A 150 -0.94 -2.46 -9.09
N ARG A 151 -1.81 -2.41 -8.08
CA ARG A 151 -1.81 -1.41 -7.03
C ARG A 151 -2.19 -2.05 -5.70
N ASN A 152 -2.02 -1.30 -4.62
CA ASN A 152 -2.45 -1.70 -3.29
C ASN A 152 -3.52 -0.73 -2.77
N PHE A 153 -4.47 -1.28 -2.03
CA PHE A 153 -5.46 -0.55 -1.29
C PHE A 153 -5.38 -0.92 0.19
N SER A 154 -5.31 0.08 1.07
CA SER A 154 -5.41 -0.12 2.52
C SER A 154 -6.39 0.89 3.14
N TYR A 155 -6.81 0.64 4.38
CA TYR A 155 -7.70 1.58 5.09
C TYR A 155 -6.96 2.81 5.61
N ASP A 156 -5.63 2.78 5.64
CA ASP A 156 -4.81 3.90 6.12
C ASP A 156 -4.38 4.82 4.97
N SER A 157 -4.19 4.25 3.77
CA SER A 157 -3.64 4.94 2.60
C SER A 157 -4.57 4.97 1.39
N ALA A 158 -5.79 4.45 1.51
CA ALA A 158 -6.67 4.16 0.38
C ALA A 158 -5.87 3.48 -0.76
N ASP A 159 -5.99 3.96 -2.00
CA ASP A 159 -5.21 3.53 -3.17
C ASP A 159 -4.12 4.52 -3.59
N GLN A 160 -3.55 5.28 -2.66
CA GLN A 160 -2.53 6.28 -2.96
C GLN A 160 -1.26 5.66 -3.56
N GLY A 161 -0.60 6.44 -4.42
CA GLY A 161 0.65 6.08 -5.08
C GLY A 161 0.51 5.78 -6.58
N ALA A 162 1.66 5.59 -7.23
CA ALA A 162 1.72 5.12 -8.61
C ALA A 162 1.47 3.60 -8.66
N PRO A 163 1.10 3.04 -9.84
CA PRO A 163 1.12 1.60 -10.02
C PRO A 163 2.46 0.99 -9.62
N TRP A 164 2.40 -0.15 -8.92
CA TRP A 164 3.61 -0.89 -8.53
C TRP A 164 4.20 -1.61 -9.73
N PHE A 165 3.33 -2.14 -10.61
CA PHE A 165 3.69 -2.79 -11.86
C PHE A 165 2.64 -2.49 -12.92
N ASP A 166 3.05 -2.45 -14.19
CA ASP A 166 2.13 -2.15 -15.29
C ASP A 166 1.21 -3.34 -15.62
N SER A 167 1.55 -4.56 -15.19
CA SER A 167 0.80 -5.79 -15.48
C SER A 167 1.12 -6.95 -14.52
N LEU A 168 0.29 -8.00 -14.52
CA LEU A 168 0.57 -9.25 -13.80
C LEU A 168 1.80 -9.97 -14.35
N THR A 169 2.00 -9.97 -15.68
CA THR A 169 3.19 -10.57 -16.31
C THR A 169 4.46 -9.94 -15.77
N GLU A 170 4.50 -8.61 -15.65
CA GLU A 170 5.67 -7.92 -15.13
C GLU A 170 5.91 -8.21 -13.65
N TYR A 171 4.86 -8.24 -12.84
CA TYR A 171 4.96 -8.55 -11.42
C TYR A 171 5.43 -9.99 -11.18
N ILE A 172 4.82 -10.97 -11.84
CA ILE A 172 5.26 -12.37 -11.74
C ILE A 172 6.67 -12.55 -12.32
N ALA A 173 7.05 -11.80 -13.36
CA ALA A 173 8.43 -11.80 -13.85
C ALA A 173 9.43 -11.22 -12.84
N ALA A 174 9.04 -10.19 -12.09
CA ALA A 174 9.86 -9.63 -11.02
C ALA A 174 10.03 -10.64 -9.87
N LEU A 175 8.95 -11.29 -9.43
CA LEU A 175 8.98 -12.37 -8.44
C LEU A 175 9.90 -13.51 -8.86
N TYR A 176 9.77 -13.97 -10.10
CA TYR A 176 10.62 -15.02 -10.64
C TYR A 176 12.11 -14.62 -10.64
N ARG A 177 12.44 -13.41 -11.10
CA ARG A 177 13.82 -12.91 -11.08
C ARG A 177 14.36 -12.82 -9.66
N SER A 178 13.55 -12.30 -8.73
CA SER A 178 13.91 -12.19 -7.32
C SER A 178 14.17 -13.57 -6.71
N VAL A 179 13.26 -14.53 -6.89
CA VAL A 179 13.45 -15.90 -6.41
C VAL A 179 14.67 -16.56 -7.01
N GLU A 180 14.93 -16.43 -8.30
CA GLU A 180 16.11 -17.05 -8.93
C GLU A 180 17.42 -16.45 -8.43
N SER A 181 17.51 -15.11 -8.38
CA SER A 181 18.74 -14.41 -8.06
C SER A 181 19.00 -14.20 -6.56
N GLY A 182 17.96 -14.29 -5.73
CA GLY A 182 17.99 -13.85 -4.33
C GLY A 182 17.99 -12.32 -4.16
N SER A 183 17.75 -11.56 -5.24
CA SER A 183 17.71 -10.10 -5.20
C SER A 183 16.36 -9.59 -4.65
N PRO A 184 16.31 -8.37 -4.11
CA PRO A 184 15.05 -7.75 -3.68
C PRO A 184 14.06 -7.61 -4.84
N ILE A 185 12.76 -7.70 -4.54
CA ILE A 185 11.70 -7.40 -5.51
C ILE A 185 11.29 -5.92 -5.48
N TYR A 186 11.15 -5.35 -4.30
CA TYR A 186 11.00 -3.93 -4.01
C TYR A 186 11.61 -3.66 -2.62
N ASP A 187 12.09 -2.44 -2.42
CA ASP A 187 12.87 -2.05 -1.23
C ASP A 187 13.96 -3.10 -0.93
N ASP A 188 13.99 -3.63 0.30
CA ASP A 188 14.90 -4.68 0.75
C ASP A 188 14.23 -6.06 0.88
N VAL A 189 12.98 -6.24 0.41
CA VAL A 189 12.27 -7.52 0.55
C VAL A 189 12.88 -8.59 -0.37
N VAL A 190 13.53 -9.59 0.23
CA VAL A 190 14.22 -10.70 -0.45
C VAL A 190 13.59 -12.07 -0.14
N PRO A 191 13.69 -13.02 -1.07
CA PRO A 191 13.20 -14.37 -0.86
C PRO A 191 14.20 -15.19 -0.02
N THR A 192 13.72 -15.73 1.09
CA THR A 192 14.44 -16.64 1.99
C THR A 192 13.79 -18.01 1.96
N PHE A 193 14.61 -19.07 2.03
CA PHE A 193 14.15 -20.45 1.90
C PHE A 193 14.50 -21.23 3.17
N VAL A 194 13.49 -21.67 3.92
CA VAL A 194 13.67 -22.42 5.17
C VAL A 194 12.82 -23.69 5.10
N ASP A 195 13.45 -24.86 5.25
CA ASP A 195 12.75 -26.16 5.25
C ASP A 195 11.78 -26.39 4.06
N GLY A 196 12.13 -25.85 2.90
CA GLY A 196 11.32 -25.93 1.68
C GLY A 196 10.13 -24.97 1.64
N VAL A 197 10.10 -23.98 2.52
CA VAL A 197 9.15 -22.87 2.58
C VAL A 197 9.81 -21.59 2.05
N LEU A 198 9.09 -20.84 1.23
CA LEU A 198 9.46 -19.48 0.81
C LEU A 198 8.91 -18.48 1.82
N GLU A 199 9.81 -17.77 2.45
CA GLU A 199 9.53 -16.61 3.29
C GLU A 199 10.05 -15.37 2.56
N TRP A 200 9.24 -14.33 2.51
CA TRP A 200 9.72 -13.02 2.10
C TRP A 200 10.16 -12.31 3.36
N ARG A 201 11.43 -11.95 3.41
CA ARG A 201 12.01 -11.25 4.55
C ARG A 201 12.55 -9.94 4.06
N ASP A 202 12.29 -8.90 4.81
CA ASP A 202 13.23 -7.81 4.87
C ASP A 202 14.44 -8.28 5.73
N PRO A 203 15.67 -8.27 5.18
CA PRO A 203 16.88 -8.65 5.90
C PRO A 203 17.11 -7.83 7.18
N GLU A 204 16.48 -6.65 7.29
CA GLU A 204 16.55 -5.79 8.46
C GLU A 204 15.52 -6.15 9.57
N PHE A 205 14.53 -7.00 9.26
CA PHE A 205 13.47 -7.42 10.20
C PHE A 205 13.57 -8.89 10.63
N SER A 206 14.68 -9.59 10.36
CA SER A 206 14.84 -11.01 10.72
C SER A 206 14.83 -11.31 12.24
N ASP A 207 14.85 -10.28 13.10
CA ASP A 207 14.65 -10.37 14.55
C ASP A 207 13.61 -9.35 15.06
N GLY A 208 12.37 -9.48 14.60
CA GLY A 208 11.22 -8.80 15.20
C GLY A 208 11.15 -7.29 14.94
N SER A 209 9.92 -6.80 14.80
CA SER A 209 9.47 -5.43 14.54
C SER A 209 10.10 -4.31 15.41
N MET A 210 10.92 -4.62 16.42
CA MET A 210 11.54 -3.66 17.33
C MET A 210 13.00 -3.30 17.00
N ALA A 211 13.72 -4.11 16.20
CA ALA A 211 15.14 -3.88 15.93
C ALA A 211 15.39 -2.87 14.78
N HIS A 212 14.58 -2.87 13.72
CA HIS A 212 14.69 -1.91 12.61
C HIS A 212 14.36 -0.47 13.04
N ALA A 213 13.43 -0.30 13.98
CA ALA A 213 13.19 0.98 14.66
C ALA A 213 14.45 1.52 15.39
N ALA A 214 15.42 0.67 15.72
CA ALA A 214 16.67 1.07 16.36
C ALA A 214 17.77 1.53 15.38
N VAL A 215 17.57 1.36 14.06
CA VAL A 215 18.54 1.76 13.00
C VAL A 215 18.02 2.94 12.16
N LEU A 216 16.70 3.11 12.06
CA LEU A 216 16.10 4.28 11.45
C LEU A 216 16.57 5.56 12.16
N PRO A 217 16.78 6.67 11.43
CA PRO A 217 17.07 7.94 12.05
C PRO A 217 15.93 8.31 12.99
N VAL A 218 16.26 8.45 14.28
CA VAL A 218 15.30 8.87 15.30
C VAL A 218 15.19 10.39 15.27
N ILE A 219 14.03 10.89 14.89
CA ILE A 219 13.70 12.31 14.98
C ILE A 219 12.91 12.53 16.26
N ARG A 220 13.51 13.23 17.21
CA ARG A 220 12.89 13.52 18.51
C ARG A 220 12.08 14.81 18.44
N ILE A 221 10.83 14.72 18.85
CA ILE A 221 9.90 15.84 18.92
C ILE A 221 9.59 16.12 20.40
N PRO A 222 9.47 17.40 20.82
CA PRO A 222 9.35 17.76 22.23
C PRO A 222 8.06 17.29 22.93
N PHE A 223 7.11 16.67 22.23
CA PHE A 223 5.84 16.20 22.78
C PHE A 223 5.37 14.92 22.10
N ALA A 224 4.45 14.22 22.75
CA ALA A 224 3.86 12.98 22.25
C ALA A 224 3.11 13.21 20.94
N PHE A 225 3.22 12.24 20.03
CA PHE A 225 2.38 12.19 18.84
C PHE A 225 0.96 11.79 19.21
N ILE A 226 0.02 12.34 18.46
CA ILE A 226 -1.36 11.93 18.50
C ILE A 226 -1.72 11.45 17.11
N ASP A 227 -2.16 10.21 17.06
CA ASP A 227 -2.85 9.69 15.89
C ASP A 227 -4.29 10.22 15.96
N PHE A 228 -4.66 11.05 14.99
CA PHE A 228 -6.03 11.54 14.85
C PHE A 228 -6.56 11.07 13.52
N ARG A 229 -7.82 10.64 13.50
CA ARG A 229 -8.49 10.27 12.27
C ARG A 229 -9.32 11.46 11.80
N PRO A 230 -9.20 11.89 10.54
CA PRO A 230 -10.05 12.95 10.00
C PRO A 230 -11.54 12.69 10.21
N SER A 231 -11.97 11.42 10.12
CA SER A 231 -13.36 10.99 10.36
C SER A 231 -13.85 11.14 11.80
N GLN A 232 -12.97 11.45 12.74
CA GLN A 232 -13.32 11.74 14.14
C GLN A 232 -13.48 13.25 14.41
N LEU A 233 -13.17 14.10 13.42
CA LEU A 233 -13.36 15.54 13.51
C LEU A 233 -14.81 15.88 13.19
N SER A 234 -15.30 16.89 13.87
CA SER A 234 -16.60 17.52 13.70
C SER A 234 -16.43 18.98 13.29
N ASP A 235 -17.49 19.58 12.74
CA ASP A 235 -17.48 21.00 12.33
C ASP A 235 -17.21 21.97 13.50
N ASP A 236 -17.40 21.52 14.74
CA ASP A 236 -17.17 22.31 15.97
C ASP A 236 -15.74 22.18 16.51
N ASP A 237 -14.90 21.30 15.93
CA ASP A 237 -13.54 21.11 16.40
C ASP A 237 -12.64 22.30 16.04
N ASP A 238 -11.72 22.62 16.95
CA ASP A 238 -10.77 23.71 16.73
C ASP A 238 -9.67 23.25 15.77
N LEU A 239 -9.63 23.82 14.56
CA LEU A 239 -8.73 23.39 13.48
C LEU A 239 -7.55 24.35 13.25
N ILE A 240 -6.44 23.85 12.72
CA ILE A 240 -5.33 24.70 12.24
C ILE A 240 -5.62 25.27 10.84
N ASP A 241 -5.06 26.45 10.54
CA ASP A 241 -5.12 27.05 9.20
C ASP A 241 -4.09 26.36 8.29
N LEU A 242 -4.56 25.54 7.35
CA LEU A 242 -3.68 24.80 6.43
C LEU A 242 -2.96 25.69 5.42
N ASP A 243 -3.46 26.88 5.08
CA ASP A 243 -2.73 27.83 4.24
C ASP A 243 -1.56 28.45 5.01
N HIS A 244 -1.73 28.65 6.32
CA HIS A 244 -0.63 29.01 7.20
C HIS A 244 0.42 27.89 7.28
N VAL A 245 -0.01 26.64 7.48
CA VAL A 245 0.90 25.49 7.54
C VAL A 245 1.62 25.27 6.20
N ARG A 246 0.92 25.34 5.06
CA ARG A 246 1.50 25.23 3.72
C ARG A 246 2.64 26.21 3.51
N ARG A 247 2.43 27.49 3.87
CA ARG A 247 3.46 28.53 3.77
C ARG A 247 4.67 28.17 4.64
N THR A 248 4.43 27.74 5.87
CA THR A 248 5.48 27.33 6.81
C THR A 248 6.30 26.15 6.29
N VAL A 249 5.65 25.18 5.63
CA VAL A 249 6.30 24.03 4.98
C VAL A 249 7.15 24.47 3.80
N ILE A 250 6.61 25.28 2.88
CA ILE A 250 7.35 25.80 1.72
C ILE A 250 8.54 26.65 2.16
N GLU A 251 8.38 27.51 3.16
CA GLU A 251 9.47 28.31 3.72
C GLU A 251 10.55 27.43 4.34
N THR A 252 10.16 26.36 5.03
CA THR A 252 11.10 25.38 5.60
C THR A 252 11.85 24.65 4.50
N ALA A 253 11.16 24.16 3.47
CA ALA A 253 11.78 23.49 2.32
C ALA A 253 12.79 24.41 1.61
N ARG A 254 12.44 25.68 1.36
CA ARG A 254 13.37 26.67 0.78
C ARG A 254 14.60 26.93 1.64
N ARG A 255 14.44 26.89 2.96
CA ARG A 255 15.55 27.06 3.90
C ARG A 255 16.49 25.85 3.91
N LEU A 256 15.95 24.64 3.81
CA LEU A 256 16.73 23.40 3.78
C LEU A 256 17.38 23.16 2.41
N HIS A 257 16.72 23.60 1.34
CA HIS A 257 17.18 23.45 -0.05
C HIS A 257 17.37 24.81 -0.74
N PRO A 258 18.33 25.65 -0.30
CA PRO A 258 18.46 27.05 -0.75
C PRO A 258 18.86 27.23 -2.22
N GLN A 259 19.31 26.15 -2.88
CA GLN A 259 19.71 26.16 -4.29
C GLN A 259 18.67 25.51 -5.21
N ALA A 260 17.61 24.93 -4.64
CA ALA A 260 16.58 24.23 -5.38
C ALA A 260 15.37 25.13 -5.65
N VAL A 261 14.63 24.81 -6.71
CA VAL A 261 13.34 25.43 -7.01
C VAL A 261 12.25 24.71 -6.22
N VAL A 262 11.72 25.38 -5.18
CA VAL A 262 10.57 24.90 -4.41
C VAL A 262 9.30 25.56 -4.94
N GLU A 263 8.45 24.77 -5.58
CA GLU A 263 7.27 25.22 -6.31
C GLU A 263 6.02 25.27 -5.41
N ASP A 264 5.60 24.10 -4.93
CA ASP A 264 4.36 23.91 -4.19
C ASP A 264 4.50 22.81 -3.12
N ALA A 265 3.63 22.83 -2.13
CA ALA A 265 3.43 21.82 -1.11
C ALA A 265 1.94 21.45 -1.04
N ARG A 266 1.63 20.16 -1.06
CA ARG A 266 0.27 19.61 -0.92
C ARG A 266 0.19 18.70 0.30
N ALA A 267 -0.90 18.76 1.04
CA ALA A 267 -1.25 17.79 2.08
C ALA A 267 -2.53 17.06 1.69
N VAL A 268 -2.68 15.83 2.18
CA VAL A 268 -3.89 15.02 1.97
C VAL A 268 -5.04 15.55 2.83
N TYR A 269 -4.77 15.79 4.11
CA TYR A 269 -5.82 16.23 5.04
C TYR A 269 -6.22 17.68 4.80
N ARG A 270 -7.53 17.91 4.65
CA ARG A 270 -8.14 19.26 4.56
C ARG A 270 -8.49 19.86 5.92
N GLN A 271 -8.50 19.04 6.96
CA GLN A 271 -8.78 19.44 8.33
C GLN A 271 -7.82 18.72 9.26
N VAL A 272 -7.19 19.49 10.14
CA VAL A 272 -6.31 18.95 11.19
C VAL A 272 -6.63 19.67 12.48
N PRO A 273 -6.85 18.95 13.59
CA PRO A 273 -7.20 19.57 14.85
C PRO A 273 -6.00 20.37 15.38
N ARG A 274 -6.29 21.49 16.04
CA ARG A 274 -5.33 22.29 16.80
C ARG A 274 -5.02 21.61 18.13
N VAL A 275 -4.55 20.37 18.06
CA VAL A 275 -4.16 19.57 19.21
C VAL A 275 -2.67 19.30 19.10
N ARG A 276 -1.94 19.62 20.17
CA ARG A 276 -0.49 19.40 20.25
C ARG A 276 -0.17 17.93 19.96
N GLY A 277 0.66 17.67 18.96
CA GLY A 277 1.04 16.31 18.56
C GLY A 277 0.24 15.73 17.40
N ALA A 278 -0.87 16.36 16.98
CA ALA A 278 -1.49 16.06 15.70
C ALA A 278 -0.49 16.34 14.58
N ASN A 279 -0.44 15.49 13.56
CA ASN A 279 0.58 15.57 12.52
C ASN A 279 0.00 15.29 11.13
N MET A 280 0.63 15.83 10.10
CA MET A 280 0.24 15.55 8.72
C MET A 280 1.46 15.57 7.80
N ASN A 281 1.39 14.75 6.75
CA ASN A 281 2.40 14.74 5.70
C ASN A 281 2.07 15.75 4.60
N TRP A 282 3.14 16.35 4.08
CA TRP A 282 3.17 17.33 3.01
C TRP A 282 4.13 16.87 1.94
N TRP A 283 3.69 16.85 0.71
CA TRP A 283 4.50 16.53 -0.45
C TRP A 283 4.90 17.83 -1.14
N VAL A 284 6.20 18.09 -1.19
CA VAL A 284 6.76 19.34 -1.70
C VAL A 284 7.49 19.06 -3.01
N SER A 285 7.16 19.81 -4.06
CA SER A 285 7.89 19.76 -5.35
C SER A 285 9.18 20.57 -5.22
N ILE A 286 10.31 19.88 -5.30
CA ILE A 286 11.67 20.45 -5.24
C ILE A 286 12.44 19.96 -6.47
N ASP A 287 12.81 20.89 -7.36
CA ASP A 287 13.47 20.60 -8.64
C ASP A 287 12.75 19.54 -9.51
N GLY A 288 11.41 19.49 -9.41
CA GLY A 288 10.57 18.53 -10.14
C GLY A 288 10.52 17.13 -9.54
N ALA A 289 11.14 16.89 -8.37
CA ALA A 289 11.00 15.69 -7.57
C ALA A 289 10.13 15.95 -6.33
N GLU A 290 9.40 14.94 -5.87
CA GLU A 290 8.54 15.05 -4.69
C GLU A 290 9.32 14.66 -3.43
N THR A 291 9.37 15.55 -2.44
CA THR A 291 10.00 15.32 -1.13
C THR A 291 8.95 15.39 -0.03
N VAL A 292 8.98 14.46 0.92
CA VAL A 292 7.98 14.39 2.00
C VAL A 292 8.45 15.18 3.21
N PHE A 293 7.55 16.00 3.73
CA PHE A 293 7.68 16.74 4.97
C PHE A 293 6.55 16.34 5.92
N THR A 294 6.81 16.30 7.22
CA THR A 294 5.78 16.19 8.26
C THR A 294 5.66 17.52 8.98
N ALA A 295 4.43 18.03 9.11
CA ALA A 295 4.10 19.15 9.97
C ALA A 295 3.43 18.61 11.25
N VAL A 296 3.96 18.96 12.41
CA VAL A 296 3.44 18.55 13.73
C VAL A 296 2.91 19.76 14.47
N VAL A 297 1.63 19.74 14.82
CA VAL A 297 0.92 20.82 15.51
C VAL A 297 1.47 21.02 16.91
N THR A 298 1.79 22.27 17.25
CA THR A 298 2.31 22.63 18.58
C THR A 298 1.22 22.86 19.62
N GLY A 299 -0.03 23.05 19.18
CA GLY A 299 -1.18 23.44 20.00
C GLY A 299 -1.26 24.94 20.29
N GLU A 300 -0.29 25.75 19.83
CA GLU A 300 -0.27 27.20 19.99
C GLU A 300 -0.61 27.87 18.65
N GLY A 301 -1.77 28.51 18.56
CA GLY A 301 -2.21 29.18 17.32
C GLY A 301 -2.24 28.24 16.12
N HIS A 302 -1.54 28.59 15.05
CA HIS A 302 -1.39 27.76 13.85
C HIS A 302 0.04 27.22 13.69
N ASP A 303 0.84 27.29 14.75
CA ASP A 303 2.26 26.99 14.70
C ASP A 303 2.50 25.48 14.60
N VAL A 304 3.42 25.12 13.71
CA VAL A 304 3.82 23.73 13.45
C VAL A 304 5.34 23.57 13.53
N LEU A 305 5.78 22.39 13.93
CA LEU A 305 7.13 21.91 13.69
C LEU A 305 7.16 21.21 12.34
N VAL A 306 7.98 21.70 11.41
CA VAL A 306 8.12 21.10 10.08
C VAL A 306 9.43 20.32 9.99
N LEU A 307 9.33 19.06 9.57
CA LEU A 307 10.43 18.12 9.46
C LEU A 307 10.47 17.54 8.05
N GLU A 308 11.64 17.52 7.43
CA GLU A 308 11.85 16.77 6.19
C GLU A 308 12.06 15.29 6.53
N LEU A 309 11.33 14.40 5.86
CA LEU A 309 11.46 12.97 6.07
C LEU A 309 12.53 12.39 5.13
N PRO A 310 13.46 11.56 5.63
CA PRO A 310 14.43 10.89 4.79
C PRO A 310 13.75 9.87 3.86
N SER A 311 14.33 9.65 2.69
CA SER A 311 13.79 8.81 1.61
C SER A 311 13.75 7.28 1.88
N GLY A 312 13.90 6.87 3.16
CA GLY A 312 13.84 5.48 3.62
C GLY A 312 13.10 5.32 4.95
N GLY A 313 12.32 6.32 5.36
CA GLY A 313 11.58 6.29 6.63
C GLY A 313 12.39 6.74 7.85
N CYS A 314 11.69 7.00 8.95
CA CYS A 314 12.29 7.43 10.21
C CYS A 314 11.43 6.99 11.40
N VAL A 315 12.01 6.96 12.59
CA VAL A 315 11.24 6.81 13.83
C VAL A 315 11.03 8.19 14.45
N LEU A 316 9.77 8.55 14.63
CA LEU A 316 9.41 9.78 15.31
C LEU A 316 9.19 9.48 16.81
N GLU A 317 10.12 9.92 17.64
CA GLU A 317 10.04 9.77 19.11
C GLU A 317 9.46 11.03 19.74
N GLY A 318 8.25 10.93 20.30
CA GLY A 318 7.67 12.00 21.10
C GLY A 318 8.20 12.01 22.53
N GLY A 319 8.53 13.19 23.06
CA GLY A 319 8.88 13.34 24.48
C GLY A 319 7.71 12.98 25.41
N GLN A 320 8.00 12.35 26.55
CA GLN A 320 7.05 12.17 27.66
C GLN A 320 6.79 13.51 28.37
N GLY A 321 6.13 14.44 27.68
CA GLY A 321 5.60 15.66 28.28
C GLY A 321 4.09 15.49 28.48
N GLU A 322 3.62 15.61 29.72
CA GLU A 322 2.18 15.62 30.03
C GLU A 322 1.45 16.61 29.12
N ALA A 323 0.40 16.15 28.42
CA ALA A 323 -0.60 17.02 27.86
C ALA A 323 -1.20 17.84 29.00
N ARG A 324 -0.92 19.14 29.02
CA ARG A 324 -1.59 20.12 29.89
C ARG A 324 -2.54 20.94 29.07
#